data_AF-A0A2K1IAJ1-F1
#
_entry.id   AF-A0A2K1IAJ1-F1
#
_cell.length_a   1.000
_cell.length_b   1.000
_cell.length_c   1.000
_cell.angle_alpha   90.00
_cell.angle_beta   90.00
_cell.angle_gamma   90.00
#
_symmetry.space_group_name_H-M   'P 1'
#
loop_
_entity.id
_entity.type
_entity.pdbx_description
1 polymer ?
#
loop_
_entity_poly.entity_id
_entity_poly.type
_entity_poly.pdbx_seq_one_letter_code
_entity_poly.pdbx_strand_id
1 'polypeptide(L)'
;MVCRLRKTIYGLKQLPHEWFKIINQFLITLGFTNSTADGNVYYLPNGSDFAVLTLYVKDTLIAASSLMLLHSIKTQLHARFLLFDLGKVHHLLSLQVTRDIDRGWLRVTEALHIKQKLAEFEFLDSKPVSTPLAPGTHLITKDCPSTPIDKLLYVDFPYATIVGSLNWASLCTRSDISFSISVLAQYMHNLGQVHIRACGFRNYAGLPLRGQRTHTNAKTCRKVRNVSSNQRS
;
A
#
# COMPACT_ATOMS: atom_id res chain seq x y z
N MET A 1 28.16 -2.02 -33.28
CA MET A 1 27.14 -0.94 -33.44
C MET A 1 26.55 -0.65 -32.06
N VAL A 2 26.66 0.58 -31.57
CA VAL A 2 26.18 1.00 -30.23
C VAL A 2 25.17 2.12 -30.43
N CYS A 3 23.94 1.95 -29.93
CA CYS A 3 22.88 2.94 -30.05
C CYS A 3 22.78 3.77 -28.76
N ARG A 4 22.70 5.10 -28.88
CA ARG A 4 22.46 6.02 -27.76
C ARG A 4 20.97 6.29 -27.61
N LEU A 5 20.40 5.85 -26.49
CA LEU A 5 19.00 6.08 -26.17
C LEU A 5 18.79 7.55 -25.73
N ARG A 6 17.86 8.26 -26.40
CA ARG A 6 17.56 9.69 -26.12
C ARG A 6 16.34 9.91 -25.22
N LYS A 7 15.54 8.87 -24.97
CA LYS A 7 14.36 8.88 -24.09
C LYS A 7 14.33 7.60 -23.27
N THR A 8 13.85 7.64 -22.05
CA THR A 8 13.71 6.43 -21.22
C THR A 8 12.65 5.51 -21.82
N ILE A 9 13.00 4.23 -22.00
CA ILE A 9 12.06 3.17 -22.41
C ILE A 9 11.62 2.35 -21.21
N TYR A 10 10.42 1.79 -21.30
CA TYR A 10 9.87 0.91 -20.29
C TYR A 10 10.85 -0.26 -20.00
N GLY A 11 11.06 -0.60 -18.74
CA GLY A 11 11.99 -1.65 -18.32
C GLY A 11 13.39 -1.19 -17.90
N LEU A 12 13.75 0.09 -18.11
CA LEU A 12 14.96 0.66 -17.52
C LEU A 12 14.79 0.87 -16.01
N LYS A 13 15.76 0.43 -15.21
CA LYS A 13 15.79 0.66 -13.75
C LYS A 13 15.68 2.15 -13.37
N GLN A 14 16.15 3.05 -14.24
CA GLN A 14 16.16 4.49 -14.01
C GLN A 14 14.84 5.18 -14.41
N LEU A 15 14.00 4.54 -15.22
CA LEU A 15 12.79 5.18 -15.77
C LEU A 15 11.82 5.67 -14.68
N PRO A 16 11.49 4.89 -13.62
CA PRO A 16 10.57 5.36 -12.59
C PRO A 16 11.05 6.62 -11.89
N HIS A 17 12.37 6.72 -11.66
CA HIS A 17 12.98 7.88 -11.03
C HIS A 17 12.95 9.12 -11.92
N GLU A 18 13.27 8.98 -13.21
CA GLU A 18 13.18 10.10 -14.16
C GLU A 18 11.73 10.54 -14.39
N TRP A 19 10.80 9.60 -14.47
CA TRP A 19 9.37 9.92 -14.53
C TRP A 19 8.92 10.71 -13.31
N PHE A 20 9.33 10.26 -12.10
CA PHE A 20 9.04 10.97 -10.86
C PHE A 20 9.57 12.41 -10.86
N LYS A 21 10.81 12.64 -11.32
CA LYS A 21 11.36 14.00 -11.43
C LYS A 21 10.51 14.90 -12.32
N ILE A 22 10.08 14.40 -13.48
CA ILE A 22 9.30 15.17 -14.45
C ILE A 22 7.93 15.54 -13.87
N ILE A 23 7.22 14.56 -13.29
CA ILE A 23 5.89 14.82 -12.72
C ILE A 23 5.97 15.69 -11.47
N ASN A 24 6.98 15.49 -10.61
CA ASN A 24 7.21 16.31 -9.43
C ASN A 24 7.44 17.78 -9.81
N GLN A 25 8.32 18.04 -10.78
CA GLN A 25 8.54 19.40 -11.27
C GLN A 25 7.25 20.02 -11.81
N PHE A 26 6.49 19.27 -12.61
CA PHE A 26 5.22 19.75 -13.14
C PHE A 26 4.21 20.08 -12.03
N LEU A 27 4.04 19.20 -11.04
CA LEU A 27 3.14 19.46 -9.91
C LEU A 27 3.54 20.72 -9.13
N ILE A 28 4.84 20.95 -8.92
CA ILE A 28 5.34 22.18 -8.31
C ILE A 28 4.95 23.40 -9.15
N THR A 29 5.04 23.34 -10.48
CA THR A 29 4.60 24.45 -11.35
C THR A 29 3.09 24.71 -11.30
N LEU A 30 2.29 23.69 -10.95
CA LEU A 30 0.85 23.83 -10.70
C LEU A 30 0.52 24.40 -9.31
N GLY A 31 1.53 24.67 -8.48
CA GLY A 31 1.37 25.18 -7.11
C GLY A 31 1.21 24.09 -6.04
N PHE A 32 1.35 22.81 -6.39
CA PHE A 32 1.37 21.76 -5.38
C PHE A 32 2.64 21.84 -4.53
N THR A 33 2.49 21.55 -3.25
CA THR A 33 3.60 21.36 -2.33
C THR A 33 3.66 19.91 -1.90
N ASN A 34 4.85 19.32 -1.88
CA ASN A 34 5.06 17.96 -1.43
C ASN A 34 4.97 17.86 0.10
N SER A 35 4.38 16.80 0.61
CA SER A 35 4.24 16.54 2.03
C SER A 35 5.57 16.08 2.63
N THR A 36 5.91 16.59 3.81
CA THR A 36 7.07 16.11 4.58
C THR A 36 6.84 14.75 5.23
N ALA A 37 5.58 14.34 5.40
CA ALA A 37 5.20 13.07 6.01
C ALA A 37 5.27 11.90 5.02
N ASP A 38 4.97 12.15 3.74
CA ASP A 38 5.06 11.15 2.66
C ASP A 38 5.40 11.86 1.35
N GLY A 39 6.55 11.53 0.76
CA GLY A 39 7.05 12.12 -0.48
C GLY A 39 6.20 11.84 -1.71
N ASN A 40 5.22 10.95 -1.61
CA ASN A 40 4.25 10.67 -2.67
C ASN A 40 2.97 11.50 -2.56
N VAL A 41 2.79 12.25 -1.46
CA VAL A 41 1.59 13.04 -1.20
C VAL A 41 1.87 14.51 -1.47
N TYR A 42 0.97 15.15 -2.22
CA TYR A 42 1.02 16.55 -2.57
C TYR A 42 -0.26 17.23 -2.11
N TYR A 43 -0.15 18.48 -1.67
CA TYR A 43 -1.27 19.33 -1.31
C TYR A 43 -1.24 20.63 -2.10
N LEU A 44 -2.41 21.09 -2.54
CA LEU A 44 -2.60 22.35 -3.26
C LEU A 44 -3.66 23.18 -2.53
N PRO A 45 -3.27 24.25 -1.82
CA PRO A 45 -4.22 25.25 -1.36
C PRO A 45 -4.67 26.12 -2.54
N ASN A 46 -5.97 26.37 -2.67
CA ASN A 46 -6.54 27.22 -3.72
C ASN A 46 -7.65 28.13 -3.16
N GLY A 47 -7.25 29.19 -2.45
CA GLY A 47 -8.19 30.08 -1.76
C GLY A 47 -8.94 29.35 -0.64
N SER A 48 -10.27 29.27 -0.74
CA SER A 48 -11.11 28.49 0.18
C SER A 48 -11.08 26.98 -0.09
N ASP A 49 -10.68 26.58 -1.30
CA ASP A 49 -10.59 25.20 -1.76
C ASP A 49 -9.21 24.59 -1.51
N PHE A 50 -9.14 23.27 -1.59
CA PHE A 50 -7.88 22.52 -1.55
C PHE A 50 -7.96 21.23 -2.37
N ALA A 51 -6.81 20.74 -2.80
CA ALA A 51 -6.66 19.41 -3.37
C ALA A 51 -5.51 18.64 -2.72
N VAL A 52 -5.65 17.33 -2.67
CA VAL A 52 -4.65 16.36 -2.28
C VAL A 52 -4.46 15.39 -3.43
N LEU A 53 -3.21 15.16 -3.80
CA LEU A 53 -2.84 14.25 -4.88
C LEU A 53 -1.81 13.26 -4.35
N THR A 54 -2.00 11.96 -4.61
CA THR A 54 -1.03 10.93 -4.28
C THR A 54 -0.47 10.29 -5.55
N LEU A 55 0.85 10.18 -5.66
CA LEU A 55 1.56 9.58 -6.79
C LEU A 55 2.19 8.25 -6.42
N TYR A 56 1.70 7.14 -6.97
CA TYR A 56 2.32 5.83 -6.82
C TYR A 56 2.55 5.17 -8.18
N VAL A 57 3.71 5.41 -8.79
CA VAL A 57 4.18 4.85 -10.09
C VAL A 57 3.12 4.75 -11.21
N LYS A 58 2.17 3.82 -11.10
CA LYS A 58 1.07 3.57 -12.05
C LYS A 58 -0.27 4.18 -11.63
N ASP A 59 -0.48 4.41 -10.34
CA ASP A 59 -1.75 4.87 -9.79
C ASP A 59 -1.60 6.30 -9.26
N THR A 60 -2.51 7.19 -9.68
CA THR A 60 -2.62 8.55 -9.13
C THR A 60 -4.01 8.75 -8.58
N LEU A 61 -4.11 9.16 -7.32
CA LEU A 61 -5.39 9.54 -6.69
C LEU A 61 -5.42 11.05 -6.54
N ILE A 62 -6.54 11.67 -6.89
CA ILE A 62 -6.77 13.10 -6.68
C ILE A 62 -8.07 13.25 -5.90
N ALA A 63 -7.99 13.95 -4.77
CA ALA A 63 -9.13 14.39 -3.98
C ALA A 63 -9.12 15.92 -3.95
N ALA A 64 -10.26 16.56 -4.19
CA ALA A 64 -10.38 18.01 -4.11
C ALA A 64 -11.67 18.38 -3.38
N SER A 65 -11.68 19.55 -2.75
CA SER A 65 -12.87 20.10 -2.08
C SER A 65 -13.98 20.53 -3.04
N SER A 66 -13.63 20.85 -4.29
CA SER A 66 -14.59 21.22 -5.34
C SER A 66 -14.34 20.44 -6.63
N LEU A 67 -15.43 20.13 -7.35
CA LEU A 67 -15.36 19.46 -8.65
C LEU A 67 -14.67 20.34 -9.70
N MET A 68 -14.87 21.66 -9.65
CA MET A 68 -14.19 22.59 -10.54
C MET A 68 -12.67 22.51 -10.40
N LEU A 69 -12.15 22.51 -9.16
CA LEU A 69 -10.72 22.36 -8.92
C LEU A 69 -10.22 20.99 -9.39
N LEU A 70 -10.96 19.91 -9.11
CA LEU A 70 -10.62 18.57 -9.58
C LEU A 70 -10.50 18.50 -11.11
N HIS A 71 -11.48 19.04 -11.83
CA HIS A 71 -11.46 19.07 -13.30
C HIS A 71 -10.33 19.92 -13.84
N SER A 72 -10.07 21.09 -13.25
CA SER A 72 -8.94 21.94 -13.64
C SER A 72 -7.60 21.21 -13.51
N ILE A 73 -7.37 20.53 -12.38
CA ILE A 73 -6.15 19.74 -12.15
C ILE A 73 -6.05 18.60 -13.18
N LYS A 74 -7.14 17.86 -13.40
CA LYS A 74 -7.18 16.77 -14.39
C LYS A 74 -6.82 17.27 -15.79
N THR A 75 -7.43 18.37 -16.24
CA THR A 75 -7.17 18.96 -17.56
C THR A 75 -5.70 19.34 -17.71
N GLN A 76 -5.10 19.97 -16.70
CA GLN A 76 -3.69 20.35 -16.74
C GLN A 76 -2.75 19.13 -16.77
N LEU A 77 -3.08 18.08 -16.02
CA LEU A 77 -2.34 16.82 -16.06
C LEU A 77 -2.44 16.12 -17.42
N HIS A 78 -3.65 16.02 -18.00
CA HIS A 78 -3.87 15.41 -19.31
C HIS A 78 -3.20 16.20 -20.46
N ALA A 79 -3.08 17.52 -20.32
CA ALA A 79 -2.36 18.34 -21.30
C ALA A 79 -0.87 18.01 -21.36
N ARG A 80 -0.28 17.53 -20.26
CA ARG A 80 1.16 17.23 -20.16
C ARG A 80 1.48 15.74 -20.26
N PHE A 81 0.61 14.87 -19.75
CA PHE A 81 0.87 13.45 -19.58
C PHE A 81 -0.24 12.60 -20.20
N LEU A 82 0.15 11.47 -20.79
CA LEU A 82 -0.78 10.46 -21.26
C LEU A 82 -1.31 9.66 -20.05
N LEU A 83 -2.36 10.18 -19.43
CA LEU A 83 -3.04 9.56 -18.29
C LEU A 83 -4.40 9.01 -18.71
N PHE A 84 -4.83 7.93 -18.07
CA PHE A 84 -6.18 7.39 -18.20
C PHE A 84 -6.99 7.78 -16.96
N ASP A 85 -8.09 8.50 -17.16
CA ASP A 85 -9.02 8.80 -16.08
C ASP A 85 -9.94 7.60 -15.84
N LEU A 86 -9.73 6.90 -14.73
CA LEU A 86 -10.55 5.77 -14.31
C LEU A 86 -11.84 6.20 -13.59
N GLY A 87 -12.09 7.51 -13.49
CA GLY A 87 -13.29 8.07 -12.88
C GLY A 87 -13.25 8.02 -11.35
N LYS A 88 -14.36 7.58 -10.74
CA LYS A 88 -14.45 7.47 -9.28
C LYS A 88 -13.55 6.33 -8.81
N VAL A 89 -12.83 6.54 -7.71
CA VAL A 89 -11.93 5.52 -7.17
C VAL A 89 -12.72 4.28 -6.75
N HIS A 90 -12.37 3.14 -7.36
CA HIS A 90 -12.87 1.81 -7.02
C HIS A 90 -11.75 0.88 -6.56
N HIS A 91 -10.55 1.05 -7.10
CA HIS A 91 -9.34 0.31 -6.71
C HIS A 91 -8.14 1.26 -6.66
N LEU A 92 -7.25 1.05 -5.70
CA LEU A 92 -5.98 1.75 -5.55
C LEU A 92 -4.98 0.81 -4.87
N LEU A 93 -3.81 0.54 -5.45
CA LEU A 93 -2.78 -0.32 -4.84
C LEU A 93 -3.31 -1.72 -4.40
N SER A 94 -4.16 -2.36 -5.19
CA SER A 94 -4.84 -3.63 -4.84
C SER A 94 -5.87 -3.54 -3.70
N LEU A 95 -6.14 -2.33 -3.19
CA LEU A 95 -7.19 -2.06 -2.22
C LEU A 95 -8.46 -1.66 -2.97
N GLN A 96 -9.57 -2.29 -2.61
CA GLN A 96 -10.90 -1.92 -3.08
C GLN A 96 -11.45 -0.80 -2.20
N VAL A 97 -11.93 0.27 -2.84
CA VAL A 97 -12.54 1.43 -2.19
C VAL A 97 -14.03 1.44 -2.51
N THR A 98 -14.84 1.48 -1.46
CA THR A 98 -16.28 1.66 -1.54
C THR A 98 -16.66 2.86 -0.68
N ARG A 99 -17.55 3.71 -1.18
CA ARG A 99 -17.96 4.91 -0.46
C ARG A 99 -19.42 5.21 -0.70
N ASP A 100 -20.04 5.77 0.32
CA ASP A 100 -21.40 6.28 0.30
C ASP A 100 -21.33 7.74 0.72
N ILE A 101 -21.57 8.61 -0.25
CA ILE A 101 -21.43 10.05 -0.08
C ILE A 101 -22.57 10.58 0.80
N ASP A 102 -23.79 10.08 0.58
CA ASP A 102 -25.00 10.52 1.27
C ASP A 102 -24.94 10.14 2.76
N ARG A 103 -24.41 8.95 3.05
CA ARG A 103 -24.21 8.48 4.44
C ARG A 103 -22.84 8.85 5.02
N GLY A 104 -21.97 9.50 4.26
CA GLY A 104 -20.68 10.02 4.72
C GLY A 104 -19.70 8.96 5.23
N TRP A 105 -19.68 7.77 4.63
CA TRP A 105 -18.70 6.73 4.98
C TRP A 105 -17.89 6.26 3.79
N LEU A 106 -16.64 5.87 4.07
CA LEU A 106 -15.75 5.22 3.13
C LEU A 106 -15.21 3.93 3.77
N ARG A 107 -15.13 2.88 2.96
CA ARG A 107 -14.61 1.57 3.34
C ARG A 107 -13.53 1.18 2.36
N VAL A 108 -12.35 0.89 2.91
CA VAL A 108 -11.23 0.28 2.20
C VAL A 108 -11.18 -1.21 2.58
N THR A 109 -11.00 -2.08 1.59
CA THR A 109 -10.88 -3.53 1.81
C THR A 109 -9.89 -4.16 0.85
N GLU A 110 -9.18 -5.17 1.34
CA GLU A 110 -8.21 -5.96 0.57
C GLU A 110 -8.71 -7.39 0.34
N ALA A 111 -10.02 -7.61 0.56
CA ALA A 111 -10.66 -8.92 0.50
C ALA A 111 -10.31 -9.75 -0.74
N LEU A 112 -10.36 -9.10 -1.91
CA LEU A 112 -10.07 -9.74 -3.19
C LEU A 112 -8.60 -10.16 -3.29
N HIS A 113 -7.68 -9.28 -2.89
CA HIS A 113 -6.26 -9.57 -2.93
C HIS A 113 -5.88 -10.70 -1.97
N ILE A 114 -6.40 -10.67 -0.73
CA ILE A 114 -6.19 -11.77 0.23
C ILE A 114 -6.73 -13.09 -0.32
N LYS A 115 -7.91 -13.08 -0.95
CA LYS A 115 -8.48 -14.29 -1.57
C LYS A 115 -7.62 -14.81 -2.73
N GLN A 116 -7.07 -13.92 -3.56
CA GLN A 116 -6.15 -14.29 -4.64
C GLN A 116 -4.86 -14.89 -4.08
N LYS A 117 -4.29 -14.31 -3.01
CA LYS A 117 -3.11 -14.86 -2.32
C LYS A 117 -3.38 -16.19 -1.64
N LEU A 118 -4.57 -16.38 -1.07
CA LEU A 118 -4.99 -17.69 -0.55
C LEU A 118 -5.05 -18.74 -1.65
N ALA A 119 -5.51 -18.39 -2.85
CA ALA A 119 -5.52 -19.29 -4.00
C ALA A 119 -4.10 -19.59 -4.50
N GLU A 120 -3.26 -18.56 -4.64
CA GLU A 120 -1.87 -18.65 -5.11
C GLU A 120 -1.02 -19.57 -4.23
N PHE A 121 -1.28 -19.57 -2.91
CA PHE A 121 -0.55 -20.38 -1.95
C PHE A 121 -1.29 -21.66 -1.52
N GLU A 122 -2.35 -22.06 -2.24
CA GLU A 122 -3.12 -23.30 -1.99
C GLU A 122 -3.74 -23.39 -0.57
N PHE A 123 -4.13 -22.25 0.00
CA PHE A 123 -4.73 -22.14 1.33
C PHE A 123 -6.23 -21.82 1.33
N LEU A 124 -6.94 -21.92 0.19
CA LEU A 124 -8.37 -21.57 0.10
C LEU A 124 -9.27 -22.34 1.09
N ASP A 125 -9.00 -23.63 1.30
CA ASP A 125 -9.80 -24.49 2.19
C ASP A 125 -9.37 -24.44 3.66
N SER A 126 -8.49 -23.49 3.99
CA SER A 126 -7.94 -23.35 5.33
C SER A 126 -8.98 -22.82 6.32
N LYS A 127 -9.12 -23.50 7.46
CA LYS A 127 -10.01 -23.03 8.53
C LYS A 127 -9.54 -21.70 9.11
N PRO A 128 -10.46 -20.76 9.37
CA PRO A 128 -10.14 -19.48 9.99
C PRO A 128 -9.55 -19.67 11.40
N VAL A 129 -8.51 -18.91 11.75
CA VAL A 129 -7.92 -18.86 13.10
C VAL A 129 -7.98 -17.43 13.63
N SER A 130 -8.35 -17.27 14.90
CA SER A 130 -8.47 -15.96 15.57
C SER A 130 -7.13 -15.40 16.06
N THR A 131 -6.17 -16.27 16.35
CA THR A 131 -4.82 -15.97 16.82
C THR A 131 -3.81 -16.48 15.80
N PRO A 132 -3.23 -15.59 14.97
CA PRO A 132 -2.35 -16.01 13.88
C PRO A 132 -1.05 -16.68 14.36
N LEU A 133 -0.59 -16.33 15.55
CA LEU A 133 0.47 -17.01 16.27
C LEU A 133 -0.09 -17.49 17.62
N ALA A 134 0.08 -18.77 17.94
CA ALA A 134 -0.41 -19.31 19.20
C ALA A 134 0.32 -18.64 20.39
N PRO A 135 -0.39 -18.28 21.48
CA PRO A 135 0.25 -17.75 22.68
C PRO A 135 1.35 -18.68 23.18
N GLY A 136 2.53 -18.13 23.50
CA GLY A 136 3.70 -18.91 23.92
C GLY A 136 4.54 -19.50 22.78
N THR A 137 4.22 -19.20 21.51
CA THR A 137 5.11 -19.55 20.38
C THR A 137 6.35 -18.68 20.44
N HIS A 138 7.49 -19.29 20.76
CA HIS A 138 8.81 -18.65 20.72
C HIS A 138 9.62 -19.29 19.60
N LEU A 139 9.68 -18.60 18.46
CA LEU A 139 10.61 -18.95 17.39
C LEU A 139 12.00 -18.48 17.81
N ILE A 140 12.97 -19.38 17.86
CA ILE A 140 14.35 -19.09 18.25
C ILE A 140 15.32 -19.52 17.15
N THR A 141 16.52 -18.93 17.13
CA THR A 141 17.56 -19.26 16.14
C THR A 141 17.98 -20.74 16.16
N LYS A 142 17.74 -21.45 17.28
CA LYS A 142 18.00 -22.90 17.37
C LYS A 142 17.04 -23.73 16.51
N ASP A 143 15.88 -23.18 16.14
CA ASP A 143 14.92 -23.80 15.24
C ASP A 143 15.33 -23.65 13.76
N CYS A 144 16.37 -22.86 13.48
CA CYS A 144 16.92 -22.72 12.14
C CYS A 144 17.80 -23.93 11.79
N PRO A 145 17.75 -24.40 10.53
CA PRO A 145 18.60 -25.48 10.08
C PRO A 145 20.07 -25.10 10.20
N SER A 146 20.86 -26.01 10.77
CA SER A 146 22.30 -25.84 10.99
C SER A 146 23.12 -26.49 9.88
N THR A 147 22.62 -27.57 9.27
CA THR A 147 23.31 -28.28 8.20
C THR A 147 22.94 -27.75 6.80
N PRO A 148 23.83 -27.87 5.79
CA PRO A 148 23.50 -27.50 4.42
C PRO A 148 22.34 -28.33 3.83
N ILE A 149 22.23 -29.60 4.22
CA ILE A 149 21.16 -30.50 3.77
C ILE A 149 19.80 -30.01 4.28
N ASP A 150 19.71 -29.67 5.57
CA ASP A 150 18.45 -29.19 6.15
C ASP A 150 18.02 -27.83 5.58
N LYS A 151 18.98 -27.00 5.17
CA LYS A 151 18.70 -25.73 4.48
C LYS A 151 18.10 -25.95 3.10
N LEU A 152 18.58 -26.95 2.36
CA LEU A 152 18.09 -27.28 1.02
C LEU A 152 16.66 -27.82 1.02
N LEU A 153 16.21 -28.46 2.11
CA LEU A 153 14.85 -29.01 2.23
C LEU A 153 13.73 -27.98 2.01
N TYR A 154 14.02 -26.69 2.21
CA TYR A 154 13.01 -25.64 2.17
C TYR A 154 13.34 -24.48 1.24
N VAL A 155 14.36 -24.63 0.37
CA VAL A 155 14.76 -23.59 -0.59
C VAL A 155 13.62 -23.20 -1.54
N ASP A 156 12.79 -24.17 -1.93
CA ASP A 156 11.69 -23.94 -2.87
C ASP A 156 10.42 -23.38 -2.21
N PHE A 157 10.35 -23.36 -0.87
CA PHE A 157 9.18 -22.84 -0.17
C PHE A 157 9.16 -21.30 -0.26
N PRO A 158 8.08 -20.67 -0.76
CA PRO A 158 8.05 -19.23 -1.06
C PRO A 158 7.84 -18.36 0.20
N TYR A 159 8.60 -18.62 1.27
CA TYR A 159 8.45 -17.99 2.58
C TYR A 159 8.49 -16.46 2.52
N ALA A 160 9.50 -15.90 1.84
CA ALA A 160 9.64 -14.45 1.74
C ALA A 160 8.46 -13.80 1.00
N THR A 161 7.93 -14.46 -0.04
CA THR A 161 6.75 -14.00 -0.79
C THR A 161 5.48 -14.04 0.06
N ILE A 162 5.31 -15.10 0.85
CA ILE A 162 4.20 -15.27 1.78
C ILE A 162 4.23 -14.19 2.87
N VAL A 163 5.36 -14.05 3.56
CA VAL A 163 5.53 -13.04 4.62
C VAL A 163 5.39 -11.62 4.06
N GLY A 164 5.91 -11.36 2.85
CA GLY A 164 5.73 -10.09 2.15
C GLY A 164 4.25 -9.78 1.85
N SER A 165 3.48 -10.77 1.39
CA SER A 165 2.04 -10.64 1.14
C SER A 165 1.26 -10.38 2.43
N LEU A 166 1.60 -11.09 3.53
CA LEU A 166 1.02 -10.84 4.85
C LEU A 166 1.38 -9.46 5.39
N ASN A 167 2.62 -9.01 5.21
CA ASN A 167 3.06 -7.69 5.62
C ASN A 167 2.27 -6.58 4.92
N TRP A 168 2.01 -6.73 3.61
CA TRP A 168 1.14 -5.81 2.87
C TRP A 168 -0.26 -5.76 3.49
N ALA A 169 -0.87 -6.93 3.74
CA ALA A 169 -2.18 -7.00 4.38
C ALA A 169 -2.19 -6.32 5.77
N SER A 170 -1.12 -6.50 6.55
CA SER A 170 -0.95 -5.88 7.86
C SER A 170 -0.86 -4.36 7.82
N LEU A 171 -0.12 -3.82 6.85
CA LEU A 171 0.04 -2.37 6.70
C LEU A 171 -1.26 -1.71 6.24
N CYS A 172 -2.03 -2.37 5.37
CA CYS A 172 -3.20 -1.77 4.77
C CYS A 172 -4.49 -1.94 5.60
N THR A 173 -4.82 -3.17 6.00
CA THR A 173 -6.16 -3.48 6.54
C THR A 173 -6.18 -4.39 7.77
N ARG A 174 -5.09 -5.10 8.07
CA ARG A 174 -5.00 -6.16 9.09
C ARG A 174 -3.91 -5.90 10.13
N SER A 175 -3.93 -4.74 10.80
CA SER A 175 -2.93 -4.43 11.83
C SER A 175 -2.88 -5.45 12.98
N ASP A 176 -3.94 -6.25 13.16
CA ASP A 176 -4.04 -7.35 14.11
C ASP A 176 -2.98 -8.46 13.91
N ILE A 177 -2.45 -8.63 12.69
CA ILE A 177 -1.44 -9.68 12.40
C ILE A 177 0.00 -9.16 12.40
N SER A 178 0.19 -7.85 12.60
CA SER A 178 1.48 -7.17 12.54
C SER A 178 2.56 -7.84 13.39
N PHE A 179 2.24 -8.12 14.66
CA PHE A 179 3.16 -8.79 15.58
C PHE A 179 3.64 -10.14 15.04
N SER A 180 2.70 -10.95 14.54
CA SER A 180 3.03 -12.29 14.04
C SER A 180 3.94 -12.21 12.82
N ILE A 181 3.72 -11.24 11.93
CA ILE A 181 4.55 -11.00 10.75
C ILE A 181 5.93 -10.51 11.15
N SER A 182 6.04 -9.59 12.11
CA SER A 182 7.33 -9.11 12.59
C SER A 182 8.19 -10.23 13.15
N VAL A 183 7.59 -11.21 13.83
CA VAL A 183 8.30 -12.42 14.30
C VAL A 183 8.73 -13.30 13.13
N LEU A 184 7.84 -13.58 12.18
CA LEU A 184 8.16 -14.42 11.01
C LEU A 184 9.24 -13.79 10.10
N ALA A 185 9.25 -12.47 9.96
CA ALA A 185 10.18 -11.74 9.09
C ALA A 185 11.65 -11.89 9.53
N GLN A 186 11.90 -12.16 10.82
CA GLN A 186 13.25 -12.38 11.35
C GLN A 186 13.93 -13.61 10.74
N TYR A 187 13.16 -14.56 10.21
CA TYR A 187 13.64 -15.85 9.74
C TYR A 187 13.60 -15.99 8.20
N MET A 188 13.47 -14.88 7.45
CA MET A 188 13.44 -14.91 5.98
C MET A 188 14.72 -15.46 5.33
N HIS A 189 15.88 -15.32 5.99
CA HIS A 189 17.17 -15.74 5.45
C HIS A 189 17.58 -17.16 5.83
N ASN A 190 17.01 -17.70 6.91
CA ASN A 190 17.33 -19.04 7.40
C ASN A 190 16.10 -19.63 8.09
N LEU A 191 15.29 -20.35 7.31
CA LEU A 191 14.00 -20.85 7.73
C LEU A 191 14.07 -22.35 8.00
N GLY A 192 13.23 -22.82 8.93
CA GLY A 192 13.18 -24.20 9.39
C GLY A 192 11.73 -24.65 9.45
N GLN A 193 11.51 -25.94 9.75
CA GLN A 193 10.17 -26.52 9.71
C GLN A 193 9.18 -25.81 10.65
N VAL A 194 9.65 -25.37 11.82
CA VAL A 194 8.85 -24.64 12.81
C VAL A 194 8.38 -23.29 12.24
N HIS A 195 9.26 -22.59 11.51
CA HIS A 195 8.96 -21.31 10.85
C HIS A 195 7.89 -21.49 9.76
N ILE A 196 7.98 -22.55 8.95
CA ILE A 196 6.97 -22.85 7.92
C ILE A 196 5.61 -23.13 8.54
N ARG A 197 5.57 -23.95 9.59
CA ARG A 197 4.31 -24.26 10.30
C ARG A 197 3.68 -23.02 10.90
N ALA A 198 4.48 -22.12 11.48
CA ALA A 198 4.01 -20.84 12.00
C ALA A 198 3.51 -19.90 10.88
N CYS A 199 4.19 -19.89 9.73
CA CYS A 199 3.89 -19.04 8.58
C CYS A 199 2.66 -19.46 7.76
N GLY A 200 2.12 -20.67 7.98
CA GLY A 200 0.97 -21.18 7.25
C GLY A 200 -0.14 -20.13 7.13
N PHE A 201 -0.41 -19.66 5.91
CA PHE A 201 -1.32 -18.53 5.63
C PHE A 201 -2.74 -18.79 6.16
N ARG A 202 -3.08 -20.07 6.38
CA ARG A 202 -4.22 -20.57 7.16
C ARG A 202 -4.44 -19.82 8.48
N ASN A 203 -3.38 -19.52 9.21
CA ASN A 203 -3.48 -18.83 10.51
C ASN A 203 -3.95 -17.38 10.36
N TYR A 204 -3.85 -16.82 9.16
CA TYR A 204 -4.08 -15.40 8.85
C TYR A 204 -5.36 -15.17 8.02
N ALA A 205 -5.90 -16.24 7.43
CA ALA A 205 -7.10 -16.26 6.58
C ALA A 205 -8.42 -15.98 7.33
N GLY A 206 -8.40 -16.06 8.67
CA GLY A 206 -9.59 -16.35 9.43
C GLY A 206 -10.34 -15.23 10.12
N LEU A 207 -9.81 -14.01 10.11
CA LEU A 207 -10.50 -12.92 10.77
C LEU A 207 -11.44 -12.23 9.78
N PRO A 208 -12.69 -11.94 10.18
CA PRO A 208 -13.61 -11.22 9.31
C PRO A 208 -12.89 -9.98 8.83
N LEU A 209 -12.85 -9.79 7.50
CA LEU A 209 -12.27 -8.64 6.83
C LEU A 209 -13.01 -7.38 7.29
N ARG A 210 -12.64 -6.90 8.48
CA ARG A 210 -13.09 -5.64 9.06
C ARG A 210 -12.43 -4.57 8.21
N GLY A 211 -13.06 -4.27 7.08
CA GLY A 211 -12.68 -3.10 6.29
C GLY A 211 -12.70 -1.90 7.22
N GLN A 212 -11.64 -1.11 7.18
CA GLN A 212 -11.59 0.12 7.96
C GLN A 212 -12.72 1.01 7.44
N ARG A 213 -13.74 1.23 8.28
CA ARG A 213 -14.76 2.24 8.05
C ARG A 213 -14.23 3.53 8.65
N THR A 214 -13.81 4.45 7.80
CA THR A 214 -13.51 5.80 8.25
C THR A 214 -14.77 6.63 8.12
N HIS A 215 -15.27 7.12 9.25
CA HIS A 215 -16.30 8.16 9.26
C HIS A 215 -15.60 9.49 8.99
N THR A 216 -15.86 10.10 7.84
CA THR A 216 -15.40 11.47 7.56
C THR A 216 -16.22 12.43 8.41
N ASN A 217 -15.79 12.68 9.64
CA ASN A 217 -16.38 13.72 10.47
C ASN A 217 -15.85 15.07 9.95
N ALA A 218 -16.72 15.97 9.49
CA ALA A 218 -16.36 17.26 8.90
C ALA A 218 -15.45 18.13 9.82
N LYS A 219 -15.39 17.81 11.12
CA LYS A 219 -14.50 18.43 12.10
C LYS A 219 -13.02 18.06 11.92
N THR A 220 -12.69 16.89 11.38
CA THR A 220 -11.30 16.44 11.21
C THR A 220 -10.57 17.22 10.11
N CYS A 221 -11.27 17.62 9.04
CA CYS A 221 -10.72 18.49 7.99
C CYS A 221 -10.38 19.89 8.50
N ARG A 222 -11.10 20.43 9.51
CA ARG A 222 -10.74 21.72 10.14
C ARG A 222 -9.45 21.64 10.95
N LYS A 223 -9.10 20.49 11.51
CA LYS A 223 -7.89 20.33 12.33
C LYS A 223 -6.62 20.42 11.50
N VAL A 224 -6.64 19.95 10.25
CA VAL A 224 -5.52 20.13 9.30
C VAL A 224 -5.30 21.61 8.96
N ARG A 225 -6.37 22.42 8.90
CA ARG A 225 -6.31 23.87 8.68
C ARG A 225 -5.59 24.64 9.82
N ASN A 226 -5.67 24.15 11.05
CA ASN A 226 -5.09 24.80 12.23
C ASN A 226 -3.64 24.37 12.53
N VAL A 227 -3.17 23.26 11.96
CA VAL A 227 -1.76 22.85 12.13
C VAL A 227 -0.83 23.68 11.24
N SER A 228 -1.30 24.14 10.06
CA SER A 228 -0.53 25.04 9.18
C SER A 228 -0.43 26.49 9.69
N SER A 229 -1.30 26.92 10.61
CA SER A 229 -1.24 28.28 11.18
C SER A 229 -0.31 28.39 12.40
N ASN A 230 0.02 27.28 13.06
CA ASN A 230 0.87 27.26 14.27
C ASN A 230 2.36 26.98 13.99
N GLN A 231 2.78 26.94 12.72
CA GLN A 231 4.21 26.86 12.34
C GLN A 231 4.75 28.18 11.75
N ARG A 232 4.01 29.29 11.91
CA ARG A 232 4.48 30.65 11.62
C ARG A 232 4.28 31.53 12.85
N SER A 233 5.12 31.33 13.85
CA SER A 233 5.41 32.28 14.94
C SER A 233 6.77 31.94 15.50
#